data_AF-A0A965N0E6-F1
#
_entry.id   AF-A0A965N0E6-F1
#
_cell.length_a   1.000
_cell.length_b   1.000
_cell.length_c   1.000
_cell.angle_alpha   90.00
_cell.angle_beta   90.00
_cell.angle_gamma   90.00
#
_symmetry.space_group_name_H-M   'P 1'
#
loop_
_entity.id
_entity.type
_entity.pdbx_description
1 polymer ?
#
loop_
_entity_poly.entity_id
_entity_poly.type
_entity_poly.pdbx_seq_one_letter_code
_entity_poly.pdbx_strand_id
1 'polypeptide(L)'
;MGSNMATEMADGTLDELGIHLDIETQIDIHLRANHYPPVPKSMVAPCIEAIDAVNDLGLWDLEIPMPEGITYKGLTTAPAWAIIEQHHLDAWVIEREEY
;
A
#
# COMPACT_ATOMS: atom_id res chain seq x y z
N MET A 1 9.97 -13.67 -4.46
CA MET A 1 10.80 -13.68 -3.23
C MET A 1 10.92 -12.26 -2.69
N GLY A 2 9.82 -11.70 -2.16
CA GLY A 2 9.80 -10.33 -1.61
C GLY A 2 8.84 -10.14 -0.42
N SER A 3 8.23 -11.22 0.09
CA SER A 3 7.21 -11.12 1.14
C SER A 3 7.79 -10.89 2.54
N ASN A 4 9.04 -11.29 2.79
CA ASN A 4 9.61 -11.19 4.14
C ASN A 4 9.73 -9.72 4.58
N MET A 5 10.30 -8.87 3.72
CA MET A 5 10.54 -7.48 4.09
C MET A 5 9.25 -6.64 4.23
N ALA A 6 8.23 -6.90 3.41
CA ALA A 6 6.94 -6.21 3.52
C ALA A 6 6.24 -6.57 4.84
N THR A 7 6.24 -7.86 5.19
CA THR A 7 5.64 -8.36 6.43
C THR A 7 6.38 -7.79 7.64
N GLU A 8 7.71 -7.88 7.66
CA GLU A 8 8.56 -7.37 8.76
C GLU A 8 8.39 -5.85 9.01
N MET A 9 8.13 -5.08 7.94
CA MET A 9 7.82 -3.65 8.06
C MET A 9 6.44 -3.42 8.66
N ALA A 10 5.43 -4.15 8.19
CA ALA A 10 4.04 -3.92 8.54
C ALA A 10 3.66 -4.45 9.93
N ASP A 11 4.23 -5.59 10.35
CA ASP A 11 3.85 -6.28 11.59
C ASP A 11 4.56 -5.75 12.86
N GLY A 12 5.48 -4.80 12.70
CA GLY A 12 6.24 -4.20 13.80
C GLY A 12 7.56 -4.91 14.13
N THR A 13 7.94 -5.99 13.44
CA THR A 13 9.21 -6.70 13.68
C THR A 13 10.41 -5.75 13.61
N LEU A 14 10.44 -4.81 12.66
CA LEU A 14 11.53 -3.83 12.57
C LEU A 14 11.54 -2.86 13.76
N ASP A 15 10.37 -2.45 14.25
CA ASP A 15 10.24 -1.57 15.42
C ASP A 15 10.81 -2.23 16.67
N GLU A 16 10.53 -3.52 16.87
CA GLU A 16 11.07 -4.34 17.96
C GLU A 16 12.61 -4.47 17.89
N LEU A 17 13.18 -4.44 16.70
CA LEU A 17 14.63 -4.44 16.47
C LEU A 17 15.26 -3.03 16.60
N GLY A 18 14.48 -2.01 16.94
CA GLY A 18 14.92 -0.62 17.10
C GLY A 18 15.03 0.15 15.78
N ILE A 19 14.44 -0.37 14.70
CA ILE A 19 14.38 0.27 13.38
C ILE A 19 12.97 0.86 13.21
N HIS A 20 12.82 2.12 13.56
CA HIS A 20 11.55 2.83 13.48
C HIS A 20 11.36 3.44 12.08
N LEU A 21 10.36 2.96 11.32
CA LEU A 21 9.98 3.50 10.01
C LEU A 21 8.53 3.97 10.05
N ASP A 22 8.28 5.19 9.60
CA ASP A 22 6.91 5.66 9.36
C ASP A 22 6.29 4.96 8.13
N ILE A 23 4.96 5.03 8.02
CA ILE A 23 4.22 4.34 6.96
C ILE A 23 4.63 4.81 5.56
N GLU A 24 4.91 6.12 5.36
CA GLU A 24 5.40 6.64 4.08
C GLU A 24 6.72 5.98 3.68
N THR A 25 7.66 5.82 4.62
CA THR A 25 8.95 5.19 4.36
C THR A 25 8.79 3.70 4.08
N GLN A 26 7.95 2.99 4.83
CA GLN A 26 7.68 1.57 4.59
C GLN A 26 7.13 1.34 3.19
N ILE A 27 6.12 2.12 2.78
CA ILE A 27 5.48 2.02 1.47
C ILE A 27 6.45 2.43 0.35
N ASP A 28 7.23 3.51 0.48
CA ASP A 28 8.23 3.89 -0.55
C ASP A 28 9.26 2.78 -0.77
N ILE A 29 9.75 2.14 0.31
CA ILE A 29 10.69 1.03 0.18
C ILE A 29 10.00 -0.17 -0.49
N HIS A 30 8.80 -0.54 -0.07
CA HIS A 30 8.06 -1.65 -0.65
C HIS A 30 7.82 -1.48 -2.16
N LEU A 31 7.31 -0.31 -2.56
CA LEU A 31 7.02 0.03 -3.95
C LEU A 31 8.26 0.00 -4.84
N ARG A 32 9.41 0.39 -4.31
CA ARG A 32 10.64 0.52 -5.10
C ARG A 32 11.55 -0.70 -5.07
N ALA A 33 11.56 -1.44 -3.96
CA ALA A 33 12.46 -2.58 -3.75
C ALA A 33 11.81 -3.92 -4.08
N ASN A 34 10.48 -4.06 -3.89
CA ASN A 34 9.78 -5.34 -4.06
C ASN A 34 9.06 -5.49 -5.40
N HIS A 35 9.06 -4.46 -6.25
CA HIS A 35 8.42 -4.46 -7.57
C HIS A 35 9.43 -4.37 -8.71
N TYR A 36 9.15 -5.05 -9.82
CA TYR A 36 9.92 -4.94 -11.06
C TYR A 36 8.99 -4.75 -12.28
N PRO A 37 9.02 -3.59 -12.96
CA PRO A 37 9.86 -2.41 -12.64
C PRO A 37 9.48 -1.75 -11.30
N PRO A 38 10.39 -0.97 -10.69
CA PRO A 38 10.07 -0.21 -9.47
C PRO A 38 8.87 0.71 -9.68
N VAL A 39 7.95 0.73 -8.72
CA VAL A 39 6.79 1.63 -8.76
C VAL A 39 7.24 3.05 -8.42
N PRO A 40 6.73 4.08 -9.11
CA PRO A 40 7.09 5.48 -8.83
C PRO A 40 6.71 5.93 -7.42
N LYS A 41 7.55 6.78 -6.81
CA LYS A 41 7.28 7.39 -5.48
C LYS A 41 5.96 8.18 -5.43
N SER A 42 5.48 8.67 -6.56
CA SER A 42 4.17 9.35 -6.63
C SER A 42 2.99 8.44 -6.27
N MET A 43 3.16 7.11 -6.29
CA MET A 43 2.14 6.15 -5.87
C MET A 43 2.07 5.92 -4.36
N VAL A 44 3.03 6.43 -3.57
CA VAL A 44 3.02 6.26 -2.10
C VAL A 44 1.74 6.80 -1.48
N ALA A 45 1.35 8.03 -1.82
CA ALA A 45 0.14 8.65 -1.28
C ALA A 45 -1.15 7.89 -1.65
N PRO A 46 -1.41 7.53 -2.93
CA PRO A 46 -2.54 6.68 -3.29
C PRO A 46 -2.56 5.32 -2.58
N CYS A 47 -1.39 4.72 -2.33
CA CYS A 47 -1.31 3.44 -1.61
C CYS A 47 -1.72 3.59 -0.14
N ILE A 48 -1.25 4.64 0.54
CA ILE A 48 -1.64 4.93 1.93
C ILE A 48 -3.14 5.26 1.99
N GLU A 49 -3.65 6.06 1.07
CA GLU A 49 -5.09 6.39 1.02
C GLU A 49 -5.95 5.13 0.82
N ALA A 50 -5.49 4.16 0.03
CA ALA A 50 -6.19 2.88 -0.15
C ALA A 50 -6.18 2.04 1.12
N ILE A 51 -5.04 1.98 1.82
CA ILE A 51 -4.91 1.29 3.10
C ILE A 51 -5.85 1.92 4.14
N ASP A 52 -5.83 3.25 4.29
CA ASP A 52 -6.67 3.98 5.23
C ASP A 52 -8.17 3.79 4.90
N ALA A 53 -8.55 3.87 3.62
CA ALA A 53 -9.92 3.66 3.17
C ALA A 53 -10.46 2.29 3.57
N VAL A 54 -9.65 1.25 3.45
CA VAL A 54 -10.01 -0.12 3.82
C VAL A 54 -9.97 -0.33 5.33
N ASN A 55 -8.86 0.03 5.98
CA ASN A 55 -8.64 -0.26 7.38
C ASN A 55 -9.54 0.55 8.31
N ASP A 56 -9.77 1.83 8.01
CA ASP A 56 -10.54 2.72 8.89
C ASP A 56 -12.01 2.72 8.53
N LEU A 57 -12.32 2.80 7.24
CA LEU A 57 -13.68 3.03 6.74
C LEU A 57 -14.35 1.78 6.14
N GLY A 58 -13.60 0.72 5.87
CA GLY A 58 -14.11 -0.47 5.18
C GLY A 58 -14.52 -0.21 3.72
N LEU A 59 -14.03 0.86 3.10
CA LEU A 59 -14.42 1.31 1.77
C LEU A 59 -13.48 0.76 0.68
N TRP A 60 -13.69 -0.50 0.33
CA TRP A 60 -12.91 -1.18 -0.71
C TRP A 60 -13.12 -0.60 -2.13
N ASP A 61 -14.29 -0.06 -2.40
CA ASP A 61 -14.65 0.54 -3.70
C ASP A 61 -14.42 2.06 -3.76
N LEU A 62 -13.73 2.65 -2.77
CA LEU A 62 -13.44 4.08 -2.79
C LEU A 62 -12.54 4.43 -3.98
N GLU A 63 -13.00 5.34 -4.84
CA GLU A 63 -12.23 5.83 -5.98
C GLU A 63 -11.17 6.85 -5.53
N ILE A 64 -9.90 6.47 -5.68
CA ILE A 64 -8.73 7.26 -5.25
C ILE A 64 -8.08 7.91 -6.47
N PRO A 65 -7.77 9.23 -6.43
CA PRO A 65 -7.10 9.92 -7.53
C PRO A 65 -5.71 9.35 -7.85
N MET A 66 -5.45 9.13 -9.13
CA MET A 66 -4.14 8.71 -9.63
C MET A 66 -3.21 9.90 -9.85
N PRO A 67 -1.90 9.74 -9.60
CA PRO A 67 -0.93 10.79 -9.89
C PRO A 67 -0.91 11.16 -11.38
N GLU A 68 -0.46 12.37 -11.69
CA GLU A 68 -0.34 12.85 -13.07
C GLU A 68 0.46 11.87 -13.94
N GLY A 69 -0.11 11.52 -15.10
CA GLY A 69 0.50 10.59 -16.06
C GLY A 69 0.33 9.11 -15.73
N ILE A 70 -0.24 8.75 -14.58
CA ILE A 70 -0.58 7.38 -14.21
C ILE A 70 -2.08 7.17 -14.40
N THR A 71 -2.47 6.04 -14.99
CA THR A 71 -3.88 5.72 -15.20
C THR A 71 -4.18 4.28 -14.81
N TYR A 72 -5.38 4.06 -14.30
CA TYR A 72 -5.93 2.73 -14.10
C TYR A 72 -6.97 2.47 -15.18
N LYS A 73 -6.67 1.55 -16.11
CA LYS A 73 -7.56 1.23 -17.25
C LYS A 73 -8.00 2.48 -18.04
N GLY A 74 -7.13 3.49 -18.15
CA GLY A 74 -7.40 4.77 -18.82
C GLY A 74 -8.14 5.81 -17.98
N LEU A 75 -8.43 5.52 -16.71
CA LEU A 75 -9.05 6.44 -15.77
C LEU A 75 -8.00 7.14 -14.90
N THR A 76 -8.34 8.34 -14.44
CA THR A 76 -7.52 9.15 -13.50
C THR A 76 -7.83 8.83 -12.03
N THR A 77 -8.64 7.81 -11.78
CA THR A 77 -8.93 7.26 -10.45
C THR A 77 -8.84 5.74 -10.52
N ALA A 78 -8.63 5.11 -9.36
CA ALA A 78 -8.68 3.66 -9.21
C ALA A 78 -9.40 3.31 -7.89
N PRO A 79 -10.17 2.23 -7.83
CA PRO A 79 -10.77 1.79 -6.56
C PRO A 79 -9.69 1.28 -5.60
N ALA A 80 -9.90 1.46 -4.29
CA ALA A 80 -8.93 1.09 -3.25
C ALA A 80 -8.48 -0.37 -3.33
N TRP A 81 -9.40 -1.31 -3.57
CA TRP A 81 -9.06 -2.73 -3.73
C TRP A 81 -8.06 -2.96 -4.87
N ALA A 82 -8.17 -2.22 -5.97
CA ALA A 82 -7.29 -2.38 -7.12
C ALA A 82 -5.90 -1.84 -6.84
N ILE A 83 -5.81 -0.76 -6.06
CA ILE A 83 -4.51 -0.21 -5.61
C ILE A 83 -3.82 -1.20 -4.67
N ILE A 84 -4.56 -1.77 -3.71
CA ILE A 84 -4.03 -2.77 -2.77
C ILE A 84 -3.52 -4.00 -3.50
N GLU A 85 -4.33 -4.59 -4.39
CA GLU A 85 -3.96 -5.80 -5.13
C GLU A 85 -2.75 -5.56 -6.05
N GLN A 86 -2.76 -4.47 -6.81
CA GLN A 86 -1.72 -4.19 -7.80
C GLN A 86 -0.36 -3.85 -7.18
N HIS A 87 -0.35 -3.33 -5.95
CA HIS A 87 0.86 -2.93 -5.23
C HIS A 87 1.21 -3.86 -4.07
N HIS A 88 0.56 -5.02 -3.97
CA HIS A 88 0.84 -6.06 -2.97
C HIS A 88 0.84 -5.55 -1.51
N LEU A 89 -0.17 -4.73 -1.18
CA LEU A 89 -0.27 -4.04 0.12
C LEU A 89 -0.91 -4.89 1.23
N ASP A 90 -1.12 -6.19 1.00
CA ASP A 90 -1.84 -7.09 1.92
C ASP A 90 -1.27 -7.08 3.34
N ALA A 91 0.05 -6.92 3.48
CA ALA A 91 0.73 -6.87 4.78
C ALA A 91 0.26 -5.70 5.67
N TRP A 92 -0.23 -4.61 5.09
CA TRP A 92 -0.73 -3.42 5.81
C TRP A 92 -2.25 -3.40 5.95
N VAL A 93 -2.98 -4.36 5.38
CA VAL A 93 -4.43 -4.44 5.50
C VAL A 93 -4.81 -5.26 6.73
N ILE A 94 -5.64 -4.69 7.59
CA ILE A 94 -6.11 -5.35 8.82
C ILE A 94 -7.31 -6.22 8.46
N GLU A 95 -7.16 -7.55 8.60
CA GLU A 95 -8.29 -8.47 8.51
C GLU A 95 -9.30 -8.13 9.63
N ARG A 96 -10.44 -7.53 9.28
CA ARG A 96 -11.57 -7.41 10.20
C ARG A 96 -12.30 -8.76 10.22
N GLU A 97 -12.28 -9.46 11.35
CA GLU A 97 -13.23 -10.55 11.58
C GLU A 97 -14.65 -9.99 11.48
N GLU A 98 -15.43 -10.44 10.50
CA GLU A 98 -16.87 -10.19 10.47
C GLU A 98 -17.51 -10.94 11.67
N TYR A 99 -17.89 -10.19 12.70
CA TYR A 99 -18.61 -10.71 13.88
C TYR A 99 -20.10 -10.94 13.60
#